data_AF-A0ABD4YEZ4-F1
#
_entry.id   AF-A0ABD4YEZ4-F1
#
_cell.length_a   1.000
_cell.length_b   1.000
_cell.length_c   1.000
_cell.angle_alpha   90.00
_cell.angle_beta   90.00
_cell.angle_gamma   90.00
#
_symmetry.space_group_name_H-M   'P 1'
#
loop_
_entity.id
_entity.type
_entity.pdbx_description
1 polymer ?
#
loop_
_entity_poly.entity_id
_entity_poly.type
_entity_poly.pdbx_seq_one_letter_code
_entity_poly.pdbx_strand_id
1 'polypeptide(L)'
;MKNIILARALDAVVISLLLVDHSSANRFAATLVVFLAIVMLIGFFGMNADLANKIKAKSWLGRAFGMAVQAAYVGALIYAGYPSIAAFYAISAILLRACVHQKLKPAGEGV
;
A
#
# COMPACT_ATOMS: atom_id res chain seq x y z
N MET A 1 -7.30 -13.08 12.21
CA MET A 1 -6.40 -12.18 12.98
C MET A 1 -4.92 -12.47 12.74
N LYS A 2 -4.45 -13.74 12.75
CA LYS A 2 -3.02 -14.08 12.53
C LYS A 2 -2.40 -13.49 11.25
N ASN A 3 -3.11 -13.52 10.12
CA ASN A 3 -2.59 -13.02 8.83
C ASN A 3 -2.42 -11.49 8.79
N ILE A 4 -3.22 -10.75 9.57
CA ILE A 4 -3.13 -9.28 9.62
C ILE A 4 -1.89 -8.90 10.42
N ILE A 5 -1.66 -9.51 11.57
CA ILE A 5 -0.47 -9.23 12.40
C ILE A 5 0.81 -9.56 11.64
N LEU A 6 0.82 -10.68 10.90
CA LEU A 6 1.97 -11.08 10.07
C LEU A 6 2.24 -10.07 8.95
N ALA A 7 1.21 -9.62 8.23
CA ALA A 7 1.36 -8.60 7.19
C ALA A 7 1.90 -7.28 7.77
N ARG A 8 1.53 -6.93 9.01
CA ARG A 8 2.02 -5.72 9.68
C ARG A 8 3.44 -5.85 10.20
N ALA A 9 3.82 -7.04 10.67
CA ALA A 9 5.21 -7.32 11.01
C ALA A 9 6.11 -7.23 9.76
N LEU A 10 5.64 -7.76 8.63
CA LEU A 10 6.31 -7.59 7.33
C LEU A 10 6.45 -6.12 6.94
N ASP A 11 5.39 -5.31 7.10
CA ASP A 11 5.47 -3.87 6.84
C ASP A 11 6.57 -3.20 7.66
N ALA A 12 6.63 -3.51 8.96
CA ALA A 12 7.65 -2.98 9.85
C ALA A 12 9.06 -3.44 9.44
N VAL A 13 9.24 -4.70 9.08
CA VAL A 13 10.54 -5.24 8.63
C VAL A 13 11.01 -4.56 7.35
N VAL A 14 10.14 -4.37 6.35
CA VAL A 14 10.53 -3.72 5.09
C VAL A 14 10.87 -2.24 5.32
N ILE A 15 10.11 -1.54 6.15
CA ILE A 15 10.42 -0.15 6.52
C ILE A 15 11.74 -0.08 7.28
N SER A 16 11.97 -0.95 8.25
CA SER A 16 13.26 -1.01 8.96
C SER A 16 14.41 -1.28 8.00
N LEU A 17 14.26 -2.24 7.08
CA LEU A 17 15.29 -2.57 6.09
C LEU A 17 15.59 -1.42 5.11
N LEU A 18 14.63 -0.53 4.83
CA LEU A 18 14.83 0.71 4.07
C LEU A 18 15.58 1.80 4.85
N LEU A 19 15.60 1.71 6.18
CA LEU A 19 16.25 2.69 7.06
C LEU A 19 17.62 2.23 7.54
N VAL A 20 18.02 0.97 7.28
CA VAL A 20 19.37 0.48 7.60
C VAL A 20 20.36 1.05 6.61
N ASP A 21 21.48 1.58 7.10
CA ASP A 21 22.58 2.10 6.27
C ASP A 21 23.44 0.96 5.67
N HIS A 22 22.79 -0.03 5.07
CA HIS A 22 23.43 -1.16 4.40
C HIS A 22 22.88 -1.27 2.98
N SER A 23 23.71 -0.97 1.99
CA SER A 23 23.31 -0.81 0.59
C SER A 23 22.51 -2.00 0.02
N SER A 24 22.87 -3.24 0.39
CA SER A 24 22.15 -4.42 -0.08
C SER A 24 20.76 -4.59 0.55
N ALA A 25 20.61 -4.25 1.84
CA ALA A 25 19.33 -4.34 2.55
C ALA A 25 18.34 -3.29 2.03
N ASN A 26 18.81 -2.05 1.83
CA ASN A 26 18.03 -0.97 1.23
C ASN A 26 17.56 -1.31 -0.18
N ARG A 27 18.45 -1.86 -1.03
CA ARG A 27 18.08 -2.28 -2.40
C ARG A 27 17.06 -3.40 -2.39
N PHE A 28 17.26 -4.41 -1.55
CA PHE A 28 16.32 -5.52 -1.42
C PHE A 28 14.92 -5.04 -0.98
N ALA A 29 14.87 -4.18 0.04
CA ALA A 29 13.61 -3.61 0.52
C ALA A 29 12.95 -2.72 -0.54
N ALA A 30 13.72 -1.92 -1.28
CA ALA A 30 13.19 -1.14 -2.40
C ALA A 30 12.58 -2.03 -3.50
N THR A 31 13.23 -3.15 -3.84
CA THR A 31 12.68 -4.15 -4.76
C THR A 31 11.37 -4.74 -4.24
N LEU A 32 11.28 -5.06 -2.95
CA LEU A 32 10.03 -5.55 -2.35
C LEU A 32 8.90 -4.53 -2.47
N VAL A 33 9.19 -3.23 -2.29
CA VAL A 33 8.17 -2.18 -2.45
C VAL A 33 7.72 -2.04 -3.91
N VAL A 34 8.62 -2.21 -4.88
CA VAL A 34 8.25 -2.27 -6.30
C VAL A 34 7.32 -3.45 -6.58
N PHE A 35 7.64 -4.65 -6.08
CA PHE A 35 6.74 -5.80 -6.20
C PHE A 35 5.38 -5.53 -5.56
N LEU A 36 5.36 -4.89 -4.39
CA LEU A 36 4.12 -4.52 -3.71
C LEU A 36 3.28 -3.55 -4.55
N ALA A 37 3.90 -2.55 -5.18
CA ALA A 37 3.24 -1.62 -6.09
C ALA A 37 2.65 -2.33 -7.32
N ILE A 38 3.39 -3.28 -7.91
CA ILE A 38 2.90 -4.09 -9.04
C ILE A 38 1.69 -4.92 -8.61
N VAL A 39 1.73 -5.57 -7.43
CA VAL A 39 0.59 -6.33 -6.90
C VAL A 39 -0.63 -5.43 -6.67
N MET A 40 -0.43 -4.19 -6.20
CA MET A 40 -1.52 -3.21 -6.08
C MET A 40 -2.12 -2.86 -7.45
N LEU A 41 -1.29 -2.70 -8.48
CA LEU A 41 -1.77 -2.42 -9.84
C LEU A 41 -2.52 -3.62 -10.45
N ILE A 42 -2.04 -4.84 -10.25
CA ILE A 42 -2.75 -6.06 -10.66
C ILE A 42 -4.10 -6.15 -9.93
N GLY A 43 -4.09 -5.87 -8.62
CA GLY A 43 -5.30 -5.79 -7.80
C GLY A 43 -6.28 -4.74 -8.32
N PHE A 44 -5.79 -3.61 -8.83
CA PHE A 44 -6.58 -2.58 -9.49
C PHE A 44 -7.21 -3.09 -10.80
N PHE A 45 -6.44 -3.69 -11.70
CA PHE A 45 -6.95 -4.20 -12.98
C PHE A 45 -7.94 -5.37 -12.82
N GLY A 46 -7.72 -6.23 -11.82
CA GLY A 46 -8.56 -7.39 -11.54
C GLY A 46 -9.71 -7.14 -10.56
N MET A 47 -10.03 -5.87 -10.24
CA MET A 47 -10.92 -5.58 -9.12
C MET A 47 -12.41 -5.79 -9.42
N ASN A 48 -12.98 -6.82 -8.77
CA ASN A 48 -14.41 -7.06 -8.69
C ASN A 48 -15.02 -6.47 -7.40
N ALA A 49 -16.35 -6.36 -7.34
CA ALA A 49 -17.06 -5.77 -6.19
C ALA A 49 -16.80 -6.51 -4.86
N ASP A 50 -16.65 -7.84 -4.90
CA ASP A 50 -16.28 -8.66 -3.72
C ASP A 50 -14.86 -8.34 -3.23
N LEU A 51 -13.91 -8.19 -4.16
CA LEU A 51 -12.53 -7.83 -3.85
C LEU A 51 -12.45 -6.41 -3.29
N ALA A 52 -13.19 -5.46 -3.87
CA ALA A 52 -13.27 -4.10 -3.36
C ALA A 52 -13.81 -4.10 -1.91
N ASN A 53 -14.85 -4.88 -1.61
CA ASN A 53 -15.39 -5.01 -0.26
C ASN A 53 -14.41 -5.63 0.75
N LYS A 54 -13.53 -6.53 0.29
CA LYS A 54 -12.44 -7.09 1.12
C LYS A 54 -11.32 -6.08 1.38
N ILE A 55 -11.00 -5.24 0.39
CA ILE A 55 -9.95 -4.21 0.51
C ILE A 55 -10.44 -3.01 1.32
N LYS A 56 -11.74 -2.67 1.26
CA LYS A 56 -12.33 -1.59 2.06
C LYS A 56 -12.18 -1.92 3.55
N ALA A 57 -11.33 -1.16 4.23
CA ALA A 57 -11.28 -1.20 5.69
C ALA A 57 -12.65 -0.85 6.25
N LYS A 58 -13.24 -1.79 7.01
CA LYS A 58 -14.56 -1.64 7.63
C LYS A 58 -14.56 -0.58 8.75
N SER A 59 -13.39 -0.21 9.29
CA SER A 59 -13.24 0.75 10.38
C SER A 59 -12.39 1.97 10.00
N TRP A 60 -12.71 3.11 10.61
CA TRP A 60 -11.97 4.38 10.45
C TRP A 60 -10.51 4.25 10.91
N LEU A 61 -10.28 3.55 12.03
CA LEU A 61 -8.95 3.21 12.57
C LEU A 61 -8.10 2.43 11.56
N GLY A 62 -8.70 1.45 10.86
CA GLY A 62 -8.00 0.69 9.83
C GLY A 62 -7.59 1.55 8.63
N ARG A 63 -8.42 2.54 8.26
CA ARG A 63 -8.08 3.53 7.23
C ARG A 63 -6.91 4.43 7.66
N ALA A 64 -6.99 5.01 8.85
CA ALA A 64 -5.95 5.89 9.37
C ALA A 64 -4.60 5.16 9.48
N PHE A 65 -4.62 3.94 10.01
CA PHE A 65 -3.42 3.11 10.10
C PHE A 65 -2.84 2.76 8.72
N GLY A 66 -3.69 2.40 7.75
CA GLY A 66 -3.26 2.15 6.39
C GLY A 66 -2.66 3.38 5.70
N MET A 67 -3.13 4.59 6.02
CA MET A 67 -2.52 5.83 5.55
C MET A 67 -1.16 6.07 6.19
N ALA A 68 -1.05 5.85 7.50
CA ALA A 68 0.20 6.03 8.24
C ALA A 68 1.31 5.10 7.72
N VAL A 69 1.01 3.83 7.48
CA VAL A 69 1.97 2.87 6.91
C VAL A 69 2.39 3.29 5.50
N GLN A 70 1.44 3.74 4.67
CA GLN A 70 1.76 4.23 3.32
C GLN A 70 2.70 5.45 3.37
N ALA A 71 2.43 6.41 4.26
CA ALA A 71 3.28 7.57 4.45
C ALA A 71 4.68 7.15 4.94
N ALA A 72 4.77 6.17 5.85
CA ALA A 72 6.02 5.63 6.33
C ALA A 72 6.85 4.98 5.21
N TYR A 73 6.23 4.18 4.33
CA TYR A 73 6.91 3.62 3.16
C TYR A 73 7.43 4.70 2.21
N VAL A 74 6.62 5.70 1.91
CA VAL A 74 7.01 6.81 1.02
C VAL A 74 8.18 7.59 1.64
N GLY A 75 8.08 7.93 2.92
CA GLY A 75 9.15 8.63 3.65
C GLY A 75 10.45 7.83 3.72
N ALA A 76 10.36 6.53 4.04
CA ALA A 76 11.53 5.64 4.10
C ALA A 76 12.20 5.47 2.73
N LEU A 77 11.43 5.36 1.64
CA LEU A 77 11.99 5.28 0.29
C LEU A 77 12.69 6.56 -0.14
N ILE A 78 12.12 7.73 0.19
CA ILE A 78 12.75 9.03 -0.10
C ILE A 78 14.06 9.14 0.69
N TYR A 79 14.03 8.82 1.98
CA TYR A 79 15.21 8.83 2.84
C TYR A 79 16.31 7.89 2.33
N ALA A 80 15.94 6.70 1.85
CA ALA A 80 16.85 5.71 1.29
C ALA A 80 17.38 6.06 -0.12
N GLY A 81 16.96 7.20 -0.71
CA GLY A 81 17.42 7.66 -2.02
C GLY A 81 16.67 7.08 -3.22
N TYR A 82 15.45 6.56 -3.01
CA TYR A 82 14.60 5.99 -4.08
C TYR A 82 13.30 6.81 -4.33
N PRO A 83 13.39 8.10 -4.70
CA PRO A 83 12.21 8.96 -4.88
C PRO A 83 11.27 8.47 -5.99
N SER A 84 11.81 7.90 -7.08
CA SER A 84 11.00 7.37 -8.18
C SER A 84 10.15 6.16 -7.75
N ILE A 85 10.70 5.28 -6.90
CA ILE A 85 9.97 4.13 -6.36
C ILE A 85 8.89 4.60 -5.38
N ALA A 86 9.20 5.62 -4.56
CA ALA A 86 8.25 6.24 -3.65
C ALA A 86 7.03 6.80 -4.39
N ALA A 87 7.27 7.55 -5.48
CA ALA A 87 6.21 8.10 -6.33
C ALA A 87 5.37 6.98 -6.97
N PHE A 88 6.01 5.95 -7.52
CA PHE A 88 5.31 4.83 -8.14
C PHE A 88 4.41 4.08 -7.16
N TYR A 89 4.92 3.80 -5.95
CA TYR A 89 4.14 3.18 -4.88
C TYR A 89 2.96 4.05 -4.44
N ALA A 90 3.19 5.36 -4.25
CA ALA A 90 2.16 6.30 -3.85
C ALA A 90 1.02 6.39 -4.87
N ILE A 91 1.34 6.52 -6.16
CA ILE A 91 0.36 6.57 -7.25
C ILE A 91 -0.44 5.27 -7.30
N SER A 92 0.22 4.11 -7.24
CA SER A 92 -0.43 2.80 -7.26
C SER A 92 -1.43 2.63 -6.12
N ALA A 93 -1.05 3.05 -4.91
CA ALA A 93 -1.91 3.00 -3.74
C ALA A 93 -3.10 3.97 -3.82
N ILE A 94 -2.91 5.18 -4.38
CA ILE A 94 -3.99 6.14 -4.62
C ILE A 94 -4.98 5.58 -5.64
N LEU A 95 -4.50 5.04 -6.76
CA LEU A 95 -5.33 4.42 -7.80
C LEU A 95 -6.17 3.27 -7.24
N LEU A 96 -5.56 2.38 -6.45
CA LEU A 96 -6.27 1.28 -5.81
C LEU A 96 -7.39 1.80 -4.89
N ARG A 97 -7.12 2.80 -4.05
CA ARG A 97 -8.13 3.39 -3.15
C ARG A 97 -9.25 4.09 -3.90
N ALA A 98 -8.93 4.87 -4.93
CA ALA A 98 -9.92 5.55 -5.76
C ALA A 98 -10.82 4.54 -6.46
N CYS A 99 -10.26 3.45 -6.99
CA CYS A 99 -11.02 2.41 -7.65
C CYS A 99 -11.92 1.65 -6.66
N VAL A 100 -11.43 1.35 -5.45
CA VAL A 100 -12.24 0.73 -4.37
C VAL A 100 -13.41 1.65 -4.03
N HIS A 101 -13.18 2.96 -3.97
CA HIS A 101 -14.22 3.93 -3.69
C HIS A 101 -15.26 4.01 -4.82
N GLN A 102 -14.83 4.02 -6.09
CA GLN A 102 -15.74 4.04 -7.25
C GLN A 102 -16.57 2.75 -7.36
N LYS A 103 -15.94 1.57 -7.19
CA LYS A 103 -16.63 0.28 -7.25
C LYS A 103 -17.61 0.05 -6.10
N LEU A 104 -17.40 0.72 -4.96
CA LEU A 104 -18.25 0.61 -3.77
C LEU A 104 -19.10 1.87 -3.54
N LYS A 105 -19.15 2.79 -4.51
CA LYS A 105 -20.06 3.93 -4.45
C LYS A 105 -21.49 3.33 -4.44
N PRO A 106 -22.34 3.69 -3.46
CA PRO A 106 -23.70 3.17 -3.42
C PRO A 106 -24.39 3.54 -4.75
N ALA A 107 -25.10 2.59 -5.34
CA ALA A 107 -25.83 2.76 -6.60
C ALA A 107 -27.07 3.67 -6.46
N GLY A 108 -26.95 4.83 -5.81
CA GLY A 108 -28.11 5.62 -5.40
C GLY A 108 -27.85 7.06 -4.97
N GLU A 109 -26.94 7.78 -5.63
CA GLU A 109 -26.90 9.26 -5.58
C GLU A 109 -26.85 9.80 -7.01
N GLY A 110 -27.95 9.54 -7.71
CA GLY A 110 -28.29 10.11 -9.01
C GLY A 110 -29.82 10.22 -9.06
N VAL A 111 -30.36 11.05 -8.17
CA VAL A 111 -31.65 11.73 -8.36
C VAL A 111 -31.30 13.17 -8.70
#